data_AF-A0A351C8X7-F1
#
_entry.id   AF-A0A351C8X7-F1
#
_cell.length_a   1.000
_cell.length_b   1.000
_cell.length_c   1.000
_cell.angle_alpha   90.00
_cell.angle_beta   90.00
_cell.angle_gamma   90.00
#
_symmetry.space_group_name_H-M   'P 1'
#
loop_
_entity.id
_entity.type
_entity.pdbx_description
1 polymer ?
#
loop_
_entity_poly.entity_id
_entity_poly.type
_entity_poly.pdbx_seq_one_letter_code
_entity_poly.pdbx_strand_id
1 'polypeptide(L)'
;ASGKVLSAFHLVRLLALGADTVNSARAMMFALGCIQSRLCNQNTCPTGITTQDPARYKALDVERKGERVAQYHASTIENLVDLVSSTGLNTIEELQPHHIFHRIEGTEVKNYAQLYPGISDRCLLSESTCPPDWKADWSRASASTF
;
A
#
# COMPACT_ATOMS: atom_id res chain seq x y z
N ALA A 1 4.33 3.25 -3.72
CA ALA A 1 3.18 2.31 -3.70
C ALA A 1 1.91 2.97 -3.14
N SER A 2 0.73 2.45 -3.47
CA SER A 2 -0.56 2.91 -2.94
C SER A 2 -1.57 1.75 -2.96
N GLY A 3 -2.80 2.00 -2.48
CA GLY A 3 -3.90 1.02 -2.56
C GLY A 3 -4.19 0.32 -1.24
N LYS A 4 -5.37 0.63 -0.66
CA LYS A 4 -5.87 0.06 0.61
C LYS A 4 -4.88 0.12 1.78
N VAL A 5 -4.02 1.14 1.82
CA VAL A 5 -3.09 1.38 2.93
C VAL A 5 -3.84 2.07 4.06
N LEU A 6 -4.12 1.33 5.14
CA LEU A 6 -4.98 1.79 6.25
C LEU A 6 -4.30 1.71 7.62
N SER A 7 -3.15 1.04 7.72
CA SER A 7 -2.47 0.76 8.99
C SER A 7 -0.96 0.66 8.80
N ALA A 8 -0.21 0.71 9.90
CA ALA A 8 1.24 0.52 9.92
C ALA A 8 1.69 -0.78 9.24
N PHE A 9 0.98 -1.90 9.46
CA PHE A 9 1.32 -3.16 8.80
C PHE A 9 1.20 -3.08 7.26
N HIS A 10 0.25 -2.31 6.74
CA HIS A 10 0.17 -2.06 5.30
C HIS A 10 1.33 -1.22 4.76
N LEU A 11 1.93 -0.36 5.59
CA LEU A 11 3.15 0.36 5.22
C LEU A 11 4.32 -0.63 5.18
N VAL A 12 4.54 -1.37 6.27
CA VAL A 12 5.63 -2.34 6.41
C VAL A 12 5.64 -3.36 5.27
N ARG A 13 4.49 -3.92 4.90
CA ARG A 13 4.43 -4.88 3.78
C ARG A 13 4.90 -4.27 2.45
N LEU A 14 4.61 -2.99 2.21
CA LEU A 14 4.90 -2.32 0.94
C LEU A 14 6.36 -1.84 0.91
N LEU A 15 6.85 -1.33 2.04
CA LEU A 15 8.27 -1.00 2.22
C LEU A 15 9.14 -2.24 2.04
N ALA A 16 8.75 -3.37 2.66
CA ALA A 16 9.45 -4.66 2.50
C ALA A 16 9.46 -5.18 1.06
N LEU A 17 8.50 -4.78 0.22
CA LEU A 17 8.47 -5.10 -1.21
C LEU A 17 9.28 -4.11 -2.07
N GLY A 18 9.99 -3.15 -1.45
CA GLY A 18 10.86 -2.19 -2.13
C GLY A 18 10.20 -0.86 -2.48
N ALA A 19 9.09 -0.48 -1.84
CA ALA A 19 8.52 0.85 -2.06
C ALA A 19 9.31 1.93 -1.29
N ASP A 20 9.78 2.97 -1.98
CA ASP A 20 10.42 4.13 -1.32
C ASP A 20 9.41 5.06 -0.66
N THR A 21 8.18 5.09 -1.19
CA THR A 21 7.09 5.95 -0.70
C THR A 21 5.78 5.19 -0.68
N VAL A 22 4.91 5.48 0.29
CA VAL A 22 3.59 4.86 0.39
C VAL A 22 2.50 5.91 0.60
N ASN A 23 1.52 5.93 -0.29
CA ASN A 23 0.42 6.88 -0.25
C ASN A 23 -0.86 6.26 0.34
N SER A 24 -1.45 6.93 1.33
CA SER A 24 -2.75 6.57 1.92
C SER A 24 -3.78 7.66 1.68
N ALA A 25 -4.71 7.44 0.75
CA ALA A 25 -5.82 8.37 0.51
C ALA A 25 -7.08 7.96 1.30
N ARG A 26 -7.46 6.68 1.22
CA ARG A 26 -8.73 6.19 1.81
C ARG A 26 -8.76 6.32 3.33
N ALA A 27 -7.65 6.06 4.00
CA ALA A 27 -7.59 6.14 5.45
C ALA A 27 -7.65 7.58 5.94
N MET A 28 -6.96 8.49 5.24
CA MET A 28 -7.06 9.93 5.48
C MET A 28 -8.49 10.45 5.28
N MET A 29 -9.20 9.94 4.27
CA MET A 29 -10.62 10.24 4.08
C MET A 29 -11.49 9.75 5.25
N PHE A 30 -11.19 8.60 5.86
CA PHE A 30 -11.89 8.12 7.06
C PHE A 30 -11.59 8.99 8.28
N ALA A 31 -10.32 9.39 8.47
CA ALA A 31 -9.92 10.33 9.50
C ALA A 31 -10.63 11.69 9.34
N LEU A 32 -10.78 12.15 8.10
CA LEU A 32 -11.55 13.36 7.77
C LEU A 32 -13.07 13.20 8.07
N GLY A 33 -13.59 11.97 8.00
CA GLY A 33 -14.97 11.62 8.35
C GLY A 33 -15.80 11.01 7.21
N CYS A 34 -15.17 10.39 6.22
CA CYS A 34 -15.87 9.60 5.20
C CYS A 34 -16.52 8.37 5.84
N ILE A 35 -17.81 8.16 5.57
CA ILE A 35 -18.61 7.03 6.07
C ILE A 35 -18.86 5.95 5.00
N GLN A 36 -18.11 5.99 3.89
CA GLN A 36 -18.25 5.06 2.76
C GLN A 36 -19.65 5.04 2.12
N SER A 37 -20.30 6.20 1.98
CA SER A 37 -21.62 6.28 1.31
C SER A 37 -21.62 5.85 -0.16
N ARG A 38 -20.45 5.87 -0.82
CA ARG A 38 -20.27 5.60 -2.27
C ARG A 38 -21.06 6.55 -3.18
N LEU A 39 -21.41 7.75 -2.69
CA LEU A 39 -22.08 8.80 -3.45
C LEU A 39 -21.12 9.91 -3.93
N CYS A 40 -19.81 9.62 -3.96
CA CYS A 40 -18.79 10.62 -4.22
C CYS A 40 -18.93 11.30 -5.59
N ASN A 41 -19.46 10.59 -6.58
CA ASN A 41 -19.68 11.07 -7.94
C ASN A 41 -21.01 11.82 -8.12
N GLN A 42 -21.88 11.83 -7.12
CA GLN A 42 -23.23 12.39 -7.24
C GLN A 42 -23.35 13.81 -6.69
N ASN A 43 -22.25 14.40 -6.22
CA ASN A 43 -22.24 15.71 -5.57
C ASN A 43 -23.09 15.80 -4.27
N THR A 44 -23.57 14.66 -3.75
CA THR A 44 -24.51 14.57 -2.60
C THR A 44 -23.87 13.91 -1.37
N CYS A 45 -22.54 14.01 -1.24
CA CYS A 45 -21.81 13.45 -0.10
C CYS A 45 -22.43 13.89 1.24
N PRO A 46 -22.90 12.95 2.09
CA PRO A 46 -23.62 13.30 3.31
C PRO A 46 -22.71 13.94 4.37
N THR A 47 -21.40 13.73 4.27
CA THR A 47 -20.41 14.28 5.21
C THR A 47 -19.70 15.52 4.67
N GLY A 48 -20.12 16.03 3.51
CA GLY A 48 -19.59 17.27 2.94
C GLY A 48 -18.23 17.17 2.24
N ILE A 49 -17.58 16.00 2.23
CA ILE A 49 -16.20 15.86 1.73
C ILE A 49 -16.08 15.95 0.20
N THR A 50 -17.03 15.35 -0.52
CA THR A 50 -17.00 15.25 -1.99
C THR A 50 -18.25 15.90 -2.59
N THR A 51 -18.38 17.21 -2.35
CA THR A 51 -19.51 18.01 -2.85
C THR A 51 -19.09 19.47 -3.04
N GLN A 52 -19.71 20.12 -4.02
CA GLN A 52 -19.62 21.56 -4.30
C GLN A 52 -20.82 22.32 -3.73
N ASP A 53 -21.77 21.63 -3.08
CA ASP A 53 -22.95 22.23 -2.44
C ASP A 53 -22.55 22.94 -1.13
N PRO A 54 -22.70 24.28 -1.03
CA PRO A 54 -22.36 25.03 0.18
C PRO A 54 -23.14 24.59 1.41
N ALA A 55 -24.36 24.07 1.27
CA ALA A 55 -25.13 23.58 2.41
C ALA A 55 -24.50 22.33 3.03
N ARG A 56 -23.71 21.57 2.26
CA ARG A 56 -23.09 20.32 2.70
C ARG A 56 -21.65 20.51 3.16
N TYR A 57 -20.80 21.16 2.36
CA TYR A 57 -19.38 21.30 2.75
C TYR A 57 -19.20 22.25 3.93
N LYS A 58 -20.11 23.21 4.18
CA LYS A 58 -20.05 24.06 5.39
C LYS A 58 -20.19 23.30 6.69
N ALA A 59 -20.74 22.07 6.65
CA ALA A 59 -20.78 21.18 7.82
C ALA A 59 -19.40 20.54 8.12
N LEU A 60 -18.40 20.71 7.25
CA LEU A 60 -17.03 20.33 7.55
C LEU A 60 -16.36 21.39 8.41
N ASP A 61 -16.25 21.11 9.71
CA ASP A 61 -15.37 21.84 10.62
C ASP A 61 -13.90 21.57 10.26
N VAL A 62 -13.28 22.53 9.54
CA VAL A 62 -11.93 22.38 8.99
C VAL A 62 -10.88 22.32 10.09
N GLU A 63 -11.01 23.12 11.15
CA GLU A 63 -10.05 23.19 12.25
C GLU A 63 -9.99 21.83 12.96
N ARG A 64 -11.14 21.35 13.43
CA ARG A 64 -11.23 20.06 14.13
C ARG A 64 -10.87 18.87 13.25
N LYS A 65 -11.28 18.89 11.98
CA LYS A 65 -11.01 17.77 11.06
C LYS A 65 -9.56 17.73 10.62
N GLY A 66 -8.91 18.89 10.46
CA GLY A 66 -7.49 18.99 10.19
C GLY A 66 -6.67 18.32 11.29
N GLU A 67 -6.96 18.65 12.55
CA GLU A 67 -6.33 18.01 13.72
C GLU A 67 -6.52 16.49 13.72
N ARG A 68 -7.74 16.02 13.44
CA ARG A 68 -8.03 14.58 13.40
C ARG A 68 -7.25 13.83 12.31
N VAL A 69 -7.09 14.44 11.14
CA VAL A 69 -6.27 13.87 10.05
C VAL A 69 -4.78 13.87 10.44
N ALA A 70 -4.29 14.95 11.04
CA ALA A 70 -2.90 15.04 11.51
C ALA A 70 -2.59 14.00 12.60
N GLN A 71 -3.48 13.84 13.58
CA GLN A 71 -3.37 12.83 14.64
C GLN A 71 -3.37 11.41 14.05
N TYR A 72 -4.30 11.10 13.13
CA TYR A 72 -4.31 9.79 12.47
C TYR A 72 -2.99 9.51 11.74
N HIS A 73 -2.43 10.49 11.03
CA HIS A 73 -1.13 10.35 10.38
C HIS A 73 -0.01 10.13 11.41
N ALA A 74 0.08 10.97 12.44
CA ALA A 74 1.10 10.85 13.49
C ALA A 74 1.07 9.47 14.17
N SER A 75 -0.11 9.02 14.61
CA SER A 75 -0.26 7.68 15.20
C SER A 75 0.05 6.56 14.21
N THR A 76 -0.20 6.74 12.91
CA THR A 76 0.18 5.74 11.90
C THR A 76 1.70 5.62 11.80
N ILE A 77 2.43 6.72 11.91
CA ILE A 77 3.91 6.73 11.92
C ILE A 77 4.46 6.13 13.22
N GLU A 78 3.90 6.48 14.37
CA GLU A 78 4.28 5.88 15.66
C GLU A 78 4.11 4.35 15.63
N ASN A 79 2.94 3.87 15.18
CA ASN A 79 2.70 2.43 15.05
C ASN A 79 3.64 1.75 14.03
N LEU A 80 4.10 2.47 12.99
CA LEU A 80 5.09 1.95 12.05
C LEU A 80 6.44 1.75 12.75
N VAL A 81 6.89 2.74 13.53
CA VAL A 81 8.14 2.65 14.29
C VAL A 81 8.07 1.54 15.33
N ASP A 82 6.96 1.42 16.06
CA ASP A 82 6.73 0.35 17.04
C ASP A 82 6.77 -1.03 16.36
N LEU A 83 6.13 -1.18 15.20
CA LEU A 83 6.10 -2.46 14.50
C LEU A 83 7.49 -2.84 13.96
N VAL A 84 8.23 -1.90 13.37
CA VAL A 84 9.58 -2.16 12.86
C VAL A 84 10.56 -2.47 14.01
N SER A 85 10.55 -1.68 15.08
CA SER A 85 11.41 -1.94 16.25
C SER A 85 11.11 -3.30 16.92
N SER A 86 9.86 -3.77 16.89
CA SER A 86 9.50 -5.10 17.40
C SER A 86 10.10 -6.27 16.61
N THR A 87 10.59 -6.03 15.38
CA THR A 87 11.17 -7.06 14.52
C THR A 87 12.68 -7.24 14.72
N GLY A 88 13.31 -6.40 15.54
CA GLY A 88 14.76 -6.39 15.74
C GLY A 88 15.56 -5.64 14.66
N LEU A 89 14.87 -4.92 13.76
CA LEU A 89 15.48 -4.05 12.76
C LEU A 89 15.68 -2.64 13.34
N ASN A 90 16.75 -1.96 12.93
CA ASN A 90 17.06 -0.61 13.41
C ASN A 90 16.47 0.46 12.50
N THR A 91 16.34 0.16 11.21
CA THR A 91 15.90 1.10 10.17
C THR A 91 14.85 0.46 9.26
N ILE A 92 14.04 1.29 8.60
CA ILE A 92 12.97 0.81 7.72
C ILE A 92 13.53 0.22 6.41
N GLU A 93 14.72 0.64 6.02
CA GLU A 93 15.45 0.20 4.82
C GLU A 93 15.92 -1.26 4.93
N GLU A 94 16.04 -1.77 6.16
CA GLU A 94 16.34 -3.18 6.44
C GLU A 94 15.12 -4.09 6.22
N LEU A 95 13.92 -3.54 5.98
CA LEU A 95 12.75 -4.36 5.66
C LEU A 95 12.96 -5.09 4.33
N GLN A 96 12.87 -6.41 4.38
CA GLN A 96 13.01 -7.30 3.23
C GLN A 96 11.76 -8.17 3.07
N PRO A 97 11.47 -8.70 1.86
CA PRO A 97 10.27 -9.49 1.61
C PRO A 97 10.16 -10.74 2.52
N HIS A 98 11.28 -11.33 2.94
CA HIS A 98 11.26 -12.51 3.80
C HIS A 98 10.81 -12.22 5.25
N HIS A 99 10.70 -10.96 5.66
CA HIS A 99 10.17 -10.58 6.98
C HIS A 99 8.63 -10.67 7.05
N ILE A 100 7.93 -10.74 5.91
CA ILE A 100 6.47 -10.68 5.87
C ILE A 100 5.90 -12.05 5.49
N PHE A 101 5.18 -12.67 6.43
CA PHE A 101 4.50 -13.95 6.21
C PHE A 101 3.03 -13.75 5.83
N HIS A 102 2.57 -14.52 4.86
CA HIS A 102 1.20 -14.51 4.35
C HIS A 102 0.67 -15.93 4.26
N ARG A 103 -0.51 -16.15 4.84
CA ARG A 103 -1.24 -17.40 4.71
C ARG A 103 -1.93 -17.41 3.34
N ILE A 104 -1.62 -18.39 2.52
CA ILE A 104 -2.16 -18.52 1.16
C ILE A 104 -3.50 -19.25 1.22
N GLU A 105 -3.47 -20.47 1.75
CA GLU A 105 -4.66 -21.30 1.88
C GLU A 105 -4.46 -22.30 3.02
N GLY A 106 -5.51 -22.55 3.81
CA GLY A 106 -5.48 -23.55 4.89
C GLY A 106 -4.29 -23.37 5.84
N THR A 107 -3.36 -24.32 5.80
CA THR A 107 -2.12 -24.35 6.60
C THR A 107 -0.89 -23.84 5.85
N GLU A 108 -0.99 -23.52 4.56
CA GLU A 108 0.12 -23.03 3.76
C GLU A 108 0.44 -21.56 4.10
N VAL A 109 1.64 -21.34 4.59
CA VAL A 109 2.18 -20.01 4.89
C VAL A 109 3.47 -19.83 4.09
N LYS A 110 3.55 -18.73 3.35
CA LYS A 110 4.74 -18.33 2.59
C LYS A 110 5.13 -16.91 2.97
N ASN A 111 6.43 -16.61 2.94
CA ASN A 111 6.86 -15.22 3.03
C ASN A 111 6.81 -14.52 1.66
N TYR A 112 6.90 -13.19 1.63
CA TYR A 112 6.81 -12.46 0.36
C TYR A 112 7.97 -12.75 -0.59
N ALA A 113 9.16 -13.12 -0.13
CA ALA A 113 10.25 -13.52 -1.03
C ALA A 113 9.92 -14.82 -1.79
N GLN A 114 9.14 -15.73 -1.18
CA GLN A 114 8.67 -16.96 -1.82
C GLN A 114 7.48 -16.72 -2.76
N LEU A 115 6.64 -15.72 -2.48
CA LEU A 115 5.48 -15.38 -3.31
C LEU A 115 5.83 -14.48 -4.48
N TYR A 116 6.81 -13.60 -4.29
CA TYR A 116 7.27 -12.61 -5.24
C TYR A 116 8.80 -12.73 -5.35
N PRO A 117 9.30 -13.79 -6.00
CA PRO A 117 10.73 -14.01 -6.11
C PRO A 117 11.38 -12.83 -6.85
N GLY A 118 12.43 -12.29 -6.26
CA GLY A 118 13.26 -11.28 -6.91
C GLY A 118 13.95 -11.86 -8.14
N ILE A 119 14.16 -11.02 -9.15
CA ILE A 119 14.94 -11.37 -10.34
C ILE A 119 16.28 -10.64 -10.31
N SER A 120 17.33 -11.27 -10.83
CA SER A 120 18.64 -10.61 -10.93
C SER A 120 18.64 -9.57 -12.04
N ASP A 121 19.48 -8.56 -11.88
CA ASP A 121 19.66 -7.53 -12.89
C ASP A 121 20.00 -8.18 -14.25
N ARG A 122 19.40 -7.65 -15.32
CA ARG A 122 19.59 -8.09 -16.71
C ARG A 122 19.23 -9.56 -17.01
N CYS A 123 18.58 -10.29 -16.09
CA CYS A 123 18.30 -11.72 -16.29
C CYS A 123 17.35 -12.01 -17.47
N LEU A 124 16.52 -11.05 -17.87
CA LEU A 124 15.57 -11.18 -18.98
C LEU A 124 16.16 -10.78 -20.34
N LEU A 125 17.45 -10.45 -20.43
CA LEU A 125 18.07 -10.05 -21.71
C LEU A 125 18.43 -11.23 -22.62
N SER A 126 18.60 -12.43 -22.04
CA SER A 126 18.92 -13.65 -22.80
C SER A 126 18.21 -14.86 -22.23
N GLU A 127 17.95 -15.85 -23.09
CA GLU A 127 17.31 -17.10 -22.70
C GLU A 127 18.11 -17.86 -21.62
N SER A 128 19.44 -17.82 -21.71
CA SER A 128 20.35 -18.49 -20.77
C SER A 128 20.31 -17.88 -19.37
N THR A 129 19.92 -16.62 -19.25
CA THR A 129 19.83 -15.90 -17.97
C THR A 129 18.41 -15.81 -17.43
N CYS A 130 17.40 -16.20 -18.22
CA CYS A 130 16.00 -16.08 -17.86
C CYS A 130 15.63 -17.05 -16.72
N PRO A 131 15.02 -16.55 -15.62
CA PRO A 131 14.57 -17.41 -14.53
C PRO A 131 13.62 -18.50 -15.02
N PRO A 132 13.68 -19.73 -14.46
CA PRO A 132 12.87 -20.86 -14.92
C PRO A 132 11.37 -20.54 -15.02
N ASP A 133 10.83 -19.87 -14.00
CA ASP A 133 9.40 -19.52 -13.91
C ASP A 133 8.95 -18.55 -15.02
N TRP A 134 9.88 -17.79 -15.59
CA TRP A 134 9.60 -16.78 -16.62
C TRP A 134 9.90 -17.26 -18.05
N LYS A 135 10.53 -18.44 -18.23
CA LYS A 135 10.95 -18.93 -19.55
C LYS A 135 9.80 -19.06 -20.54
N ALA A 136 8.64 -19.52 -20.08
CA ALA A 136 7.47 -19.69 -20.93
C ALA A 136 6.92 -18.35 -21.44
N ASP A 137 7.00 -17.29 -20.63
CA ASP A 137 6.57 -15.94 -21.04
C ASP A 137 7.63 -15.29 -21.91
N TRP A 138 8.91 -15.47 -21.58
CA TRP A 138 10.05 -14.96 -22.34
C TRP A 138 10.09 -15.51 -23.77
N SER A 139 9.83 -16.81 -23.97
CA SER A 139 9.83 -17.41 -25.32
C SER A 139 8.68 -16.93 -26.21
N ARG A 140 7.58 -16.45 -25.62
CA ARG A 140 6.46 -15.85 -26.35
C ARG A 140 6.63 -14.36 -26.58
N ALA A 141 7.50 -13.70 -25.81
CA ALA A 141 7.75 -12.29 -25.95
C ALA A 141 8.53 -12.01 -27.24
N SER A 142 8.03 -11.09 -28.06
CA SER A 142 8.73 -10.63 -29.26
C SER A 142 8.56 -9.13 -29.42
N ALA A 143 9.66 -8.43 -29.72
CA ALA A 143 9.62 -7.00 -30.01
C ALA A 143 8.85 -6.66 -31.30
N SER A 144 8.60 -7.65 -32.17
CA SER A 144 7.89 -7.47 -33.43
C SER A 144 6.37 -7.67 -33.34
N THR A 145 5.85 -8.15 -32.21
CA THR A 145 4.42 -8.45 -32.02
C THR A 145 3.98 -8.05 -30.62
N PHE A 146 3.06 -7.09 -30.52
CA PHE A 146 2.50 -6.57 -29.28
C PHE A 146 1.10 -7.13 -28.99
#